data_AF-A0AA43QNE0-F1
#
_entry.id   AF-A0AA43QNE0-F1
#
_cell.length_a   1.000
_cell.length_b   1.000
_cell.length_c   1.000
_cell.angle_alpha   90.00
_cell.angle_beta   90.00
_cell.angle_gamma   90.00
#
_symmetry.space_group_name_H-M   'P 1'
#
loop_
_entity.id
_entity.type
_entity.pdbx_description
1 polymer ?
#
loop_
_entity_poly.entity_id
_entity_poly.type
_entity_poly.pdbx_seq_one_letter_code
_entity_poly.pdbx_strand_id
1 'polypeptide(L)'
;MRMEADVRIEPLKLYAGWFCPFVQRVWTVLEEKAIPYQYIEVNPYHKPESLLKLNPRGLVPTLEFENKPLFESNVVCEFLEEQYPDHGSKLLPADPFERAKMRISMDFVTTRIIPSFHRFLQFQPDQASGSIDEVRNEYLKNFKEFALQMEATGPFFTGKEPMLVDFVLAPFALRNWVFDHFKGGLGIPDGGNGGQDEEIWKRWRSWASAVEERPSLQQTMSDKEHYLPIYQR
;
A
#
# COMPACT_ATOMS: atom_id res chain seq x y z
N MET A 1 37.16 14.26 -32.98
CA MET A 1 36.11 13.22 -32.97
C MET A 1 35.82 12.91 -31.51
N ARG A 2 34.75 13.49 -30.94
CA ARG A 2 34.37 13.27 -29.52
C ARG A 2 33.78 11.87 -29.44
N MET A 3 34.39 11.01 -28.62
CA MET A 3 33.77 9.76 -28.20
C MET A 3 32.51 10.12 -27.41
N GLU A 4 31.37 9.67 -27.91
CA GLU A 4 30.13 9.64 -27.16
C GLU A 4 30.39 8.80 -25.90
N ALA A 5 30.31 9.44 -24.74
CA ALA A 5 30.21 8.72 -23.49
C ALA A 5 28.88 7.97 -23.54
N ASP A 6 28.97 6.65 -23.63
CA ASP A 6 27.88 5.75 -23.35
C ASP A 6 27.48 5.97 -21.88
N VAL A 7 26.57 6.92 -21.66
CA VAL A 7 25.99 7.18 -20.34
C VAL A 7 25.14 5.96 -20.04
N ARG A 8 25.73 5.00 -19.31
CA ARG A 8 24.98 3.92 -18.69
C ARG A 8 23.86 4.57 -17.87
N ILE A 9 22.63 4.43 -18.34
CA ILE A 9 21.44 4.73 -17.54
C ILE A 9 21.50 3.71 -16.41
N GLU A 10 22.01 4.10 -15.24
CA GLU A 10 21.85 3.24 -14.07
C GLU A 10 20.35 3.10 -13.83
N PRO A 11 19.80 1.87 -13.91
CA PRO A 11 18.37 1.67 -13.81
C PRO A 11 17.92 2.06 -12.41
N LEU A 12 16.72 2.64 -12.33
CA LEU A 12 16.00 2.92 -11.10
C LEU A 12 16.10 1.73 -10.14
N LYS A 13 16.62 1.90 -8.92
CA LYS A 13 16.76 0.77 -7.97
C LYS A 13 15.76 0.92 -6.82
N LEU A 14 15.01 -0.13 -6.56
CA LEU A 14 14.11 -0.23 -5.42
C LEU A 14 14.75 -1.13 -4.36
N TYR A 15 15.23 -0.54 -3.28
CA TYR A 15 15.57 -1.28 -2.06
C TYR A 15 14.29 -1.63 -1.32
N ALA A 16 14.01 -2.92 -1.24
CA ALA A 16 12.73 -3.48 -0.87
C ALA A 16 12.88 -4.60 0.16
N GLY A 17 11.81 -4.85 0.90
CA GLY A 17 11.62 -6.12 1.61
C GLY A 17 10.29 -6.69 1.16
N TRP A 18 10.28 -7.90 0.63
CA TRP A 18 9.09 -8.55 0.06
C TRP A 18 7.88 -8.58 1.02
N PHE A 19 8.13 -8.60 2.33
CA PHE A 19 7.08 -8.64 3.35
C PHE A 19 6.43 -7.28 3.64
N CYS A 20 7.05 -6.17 3.22
CA CYS A 20 6.70 -4.83 3.69
C CYS A 20 5.53 -4.23 2.88
N PRO A 21 4.39 -3.88 3.50
CA PRO A 21 3.26 -3.29 2.78
C PRO A 21 3.56 -1.90 2.22
N PHE A 22 4.48 -1.14 2.82
CA PHE A 22 4.90 0.17 2.30
C PHE A 22 5.77 0.05 1.05
N VAL A 23 6.61 -1.00 0.98
CA VAL A 23 7.37 -1.33 -0.22
C VAL A 23 6.44 -1.74 -1.35
N GLN A 24 5.42 -2.54 -1.03
CA GLN A 24 4.46 -3.01 -2.03
C GLN A 24 3.73 -1.85 -2.72
N ARG A 25 3.46 -0.73 -2.04
CA ARG A 25 2.90 0.49 -2.67
C ARG A 25 3.75 0.95 -3.84
N VAL A 26 5.04 1.13 -3.60
CA VAL A 26 6.00 1.59 -4.60
C VAL A 26 6.18 0.54 -5.69
N TRP A 27 6.31 -0.73 -5.30
CA TRP A 27 6.48 -1.84 -6.23
C TRP A 27 5.28 -1.96 -7.18
N THR A 28 4.06 -1.87 -6.67
CA THR A 28 2.84 -1.90 -7.48
C THR A 28 2.76 -0.72 -8.45
N VAL A 29 3.16 0.48 -8.02
CA VAL A 29 3.21 1.65 -8.91
C VAL A 29 4.21 1.48 -10.04
N LEU A 30 5.38 0.88 -9.77
CA LEU A 30 6.36 0.56 -10.81
C LEU A 30 5.79 -0.42 -11.85
N GLU A 31 5.06 -1.45 -11.39
CA GLU A 31 4.36 -2.41 -12.26
C GLU A 31 3.25 -1.75 -13.09
N GLU A 32 2.37 -0.98 -12.45
CA GLU A 32 1.25 -0.27 -13.11
C GLU A 32 1.71 0.71 -14.19
N LYS A 33 2.85 1.35 -13.94
CA LYS A 33 3.44 2.30 -14.89
C LYS A 33 4.37 1.61 -15.88
N ALA A 34 4.64 0.31 -15.76
CA ALA A 34 5.62 -0.41 -16.57
C ALA A 34 6.98 0.32 -16.63
N ILE A 35 7.44 0.84 -15.49
CA ILE A 35 8.74 1.49 -15.36
C ILE A 35 9.79 0.40 -15.15
N PRO A 36 10.89 0.34 -15.93
CA PRO A 36 11.98 -0.60 -15.66
C PRO A 36 12.71 -0.24 -14.36
N TYR A 37 12.91 -1.22 -13.48
CA TYR A 37 13.64 -1.05 -12.22
C TYR A 37 14.46 -2.29 -11.87
N GLN A 38 15.45 -2.11 -11.00
CA GLN A 38 16.15 -3.19 -10.31
C GLN A 38 15.56 -3.36 -8.91
N TYR A 39 15.02 -4.55 -8.62
CA TYR A 39 14.62 -4.92 -7.26
C TYR A 39 15.84 -5.36 -6.45
N ILE A 40 16.03 -4.79 -5.27
CA ILE A 40 17.11 -5.15 -4.35
C ILE A 40 16.49 -5.56 -3.01
N GLU A 41 16.47 -6.86 -2.73
CA GLU A 41 15.97 -7.39 -1.46
C GLU A 41 16.89 -6.99 -0.30
N VAL A 42 16.30 -6.47 0.76
CA VAL A 42 16.97 -5.98 1.97
C VAL A 42 16.59 -6.87 3.14
N ASN A 43 17.58 -7.61 3.64
CA ASN A 43 17.45 -8.25 4.94
C ASN A 43 17.46 -7.18 6.06
N PRO A 44 16.37 -7.02 6.84
CA PRO A 44 16.31 -5.99 7.88
C PRO A 44 17.33 -6.19 9.01
N TYR A 45 17.82 -7.42 9.21
CA TYR A 45 18.84 -7.76 10.21
C TYR A 45 20.27 -7.56 9.70
N HIS A 46 20.47 -7.58 8.39
CA HIS A 46 21.78 -7.41 7.74
C HIS A 46 21.64 -6.47 6.54
N LYS A 47 21.51 -5.17 6.85
CA LYS A 47 21.25 -4.13 5.86
C LYS A 47 22.49 -3.94 4.97
N PRO A 48 22.35 -3.89 3.63
CA PRO A 48 23.49 -3.75 2.73
C PRO A 48 24.11 -2.36 2.84
N GLU A 49 25.44 -2.27 2.69
CA GLU A 49 26.17 -1.00 2.75
C GLU A 49 25.70 -0.02 1.67
N SER A 50 25.30 -0.51 0.49
CA SER A 50 24.73 0.32 -0.58
C SER A 50 23.46 1.05 -0.15
N LEU A 51 22.57 0.39 0.61
CA LEU A 51 21.42 1.05 1.22
C LEU A 51 21.86 2.04 2.29
N LEU A 52 22.77 1.66 3.20
CA LEU A 52 23.15 2.52 4.32
C LEU A 52 23.87 3.80 3.88
N LYS A 53 24.61 3.75 2.76
CA LYS A 53 25.23 4.93 2.13
C LYS A 53 24.18 5.93 1.62
N LEU A 54 23.06 5.42 1.11
CA LEU A 54 21.96 6.23 0.57
C LEU A 54 21.01 6.70 1.67
N ASN A 55 20.61 5.79 2.55
CA ASN A 55 19.68 6.03 3.64
C ASN A 55 20.28 5.47 4.94
N PRO A 56 20.90 6.32 5.78
CA PRO A 56 21.51 5.90 7.04
C PRO A 56 20.52 5.28 8.04
N ARG A 57 19.20 5.55 7.91
CA ARG A 57 18.16 4.87 8.71
C ARG A 57 17.99 3.40 8.27
N GLY A 58 18.36 3.09 7.02
CA GLY A 58 18.26 1.78 6.41
C GLY A 58 16.84 1.25 6.39
N LEU A 59 15.87 2.12 6.11
CA LEU A 59 14.45 1.77 6.00
C LEU A 59 14.09 1.52 4.54
N VAL A 60 13.09 0.67 4.33
CA VAL A 60 12.50 0.39 3.02
C VAL A 60 11.03 0.86 2.99
N PRO A 61 10.49 1.30 1.85
CA PRO A 61 11.18 1.43 0.56
C PRO A 61 12.22 2.57 0.54
N THR A 62 13.35 2.34 -0.12
CA THR A 62 14.25 3.40 -0.57
C THR A 62 14.41 3.27 -2.09
N LEU A 63 14.06 4.32 -2.82
CA LEU A 63 14.22 4.41 -4.27
C LEU A 63 15.51 5.16 -4.57
N GLU A 64 16.40 4.58 -5.38
CA GLU A 64 17.59 5.24 -5.88
C GLU A 64 17.34 5.68 -7.33
N PHE A 65 17.27 7.00 -7.54
CA PHE A 65 17.12 7.63 -8.84
C PHE A 65 18.34 8.53 -9.10
N GLU A 66 19.12 8.23 -10.15
CA GLU A 66 20.35 8.97 -10.48
C GLU A 66 21.31 9.11 -9.28
N ASN A 67 21.53 8.03 -8.54
CA ASN A 67 22.34 7.99 -7.30
C ASN A 67 21.79 8.86 -6.15
N LYS A 68 20.54 9.32 -6.22
CA LYS A 68 19.87 10.08 -5.16
C LYS A 68 18.78 9.23 -4.50
N PRO A 69 18.73 9.17 -3.17
CA PRO A 69 17.69 8.44 -2.45
C PRO A 69 16.39 9.23 -2.34
N LEU A 70 15.27 8.53 -2.49
CA LEU A 70 13.94 8.97 -2.07
C LEU A 70 13.31 7.91 -1.15
N PHE A 71 12.59 8.37 -0.15
CA PHE A 71 11.93 7.56 0.88
C PHE A 71 10.53 8.13 1.17
N GLU A 72 9.79 7.48 2.07
CA GLU A 72 8.34 7.64 2.28
C GLU A 72 7.51 7.12 1.11
N SER A 73 6.79 6.00 1.29
CA SER A 73 6.14 5.28 0.18
C SER A 73 5.23 6.14 -0.68
N ASN A 74 4.43 7.03 -0.07
CA ASN A 74 3.49 7.87 -0.81
C ASN A 74 4.23 8.94 -1.64
N VAL A 75 5.29 9.53 -1.07
CA VAL A 75 6.15 10.52 -1.75
C VAL A 75 6.85 9.87 -2.94
N VAL A 76 7.38 8.67 -2.75
CA VAL A 76 8.01 7.89 -3.83
C VAL A 76 7.00 7.59 -4.95
N CYS A 77 5.78 7.17 -4.61
CA CYS A 77 4.76 6.92 -5.62
C CYS A 77 4.37 8.17 -6.42
N GLU A 78 4.21 9.33 -5.76
CA GLU A 78 3.94 10.60 -6.47
C GLU A 78 5.12 11.00 -7.37
N PHE A 79 6.35 10.85 -6.89
CA PHE A 79 7.54 11.08 -7.71
C PHE A 79 7.55 10.21 -8.98
N LEU A 80 7.20 8.92 -8.87
CA LEU A 80 7.14 8.04 -10.04
C LEU A 80 6.08 8.47 -11.04
N GLU A 81 4.93 8.98 -10.59
CA GLU A 81 3.92 9.54 -11.49
C GLU A 81 4.44 10.78 -12.23
N GLU A 82 5.09 11.70 -11.51
CA GLU A 82 5.59 12.96 -12.06
C GLU A 82 6.79 12.76 -12.99
N GLN A 83 7.69 11.85 -12.63
CA GLN A 83 8.89 11.56 -13.40
C GLN A 83 8.62 10.76 -14.68
N TYR A 84 7.54 9.97 -14.69
CA TYR A 84 7.17 9.10 -15.82
C TYR A 84 5.70 9.31 -16.24
N PRO A 85 5.33 10.50 -16.74
CA PRO A 85 3.94 10.85 -17.06
C PRO A 85 3.39 10.10 -18.28
N ASP A 86 4.27 9.64 -19.17
CA ASP A 86 3.92 8.94 -20.42
C ASP A 86 4.01 7.40 -20.30
N HIS A 87 4.26 6.89 -19.10
CA HIS A 87 4.45 5.47 -18.82
C HIS A 87 3.21 4.85 -18.15
N GLY A 88 2.72 3.76 -18.77
CA GLY A 88 1.66 2.88 -18.25
C GLY A 88 0.39 3.62 -17.81
N SER A 89 -0.20 3.16 -16.71
CA SER A 89 -1.42 3.74 -16.14
C SER A 89 -1.17 5.14 -15.57
N LYS A 90 -2.16 6.04 -15.70
CA LYS A 90 -2.21 7.32 -14.99
C LYS A 90 -2.86 7.10 -13.63
N LEU A 91 -2.11 7.35 -12.56
CA LEU A 91 -2.50 7.04 -11.19
C LEU A 91 -2.90 8.28 -10.40
N LEU A 92 -2.74 9.47 -10.96
CA LEU A 92 -3.23 10.73 -10.39
C LEU A 92 -4.26 11.39 -11.32
N PRO A 93 -5.31 12.03 -10.77
CA PRO A 93 -6.20 12.88 -11.55
C PRO A 93 -5.43 14.00 -12.28
N ALA A 94 -5.93 14.43 -13.44
CA ALA A 94 -5.34 15.58 -14.14
C ALA A 94 -5.67 16.91 -13.45
N ASP A 95 -6.86 17.01 -12.84
CA ASP A 95 -7.30 18.20 -12.13
C ASP A 95 -6.56 18.36 -10.78
N PRO A 96 -5.96 19.53 -10.50
CA PRO A 96 -5.21 19.76 -9.26
C PRO A 96 -6.04 19.63 -7.98
N PHE A 97 -7.33 19.99 -8.02
CA PHE A 97 -8.21 19.90 -6.86
C PHE A 97 -8.57 18.44 -6.56
N GLU A 98 -8.87 17.65 -7.58
CA GLU A 98 -9.08 16.21 -7.42
C GLU A 98 -7.80 15.48 -6.97
N ARG A 99 -6.62 15.88 -7.44
CA ARG A 99 -5.34 15.41 -6.86
C ARG A 99 -5.23 15.72 -5.36
N ALA A 100 -5.60 16.94 -4.95
CA ALA A 100 -5.56 17.32 -3.54
C ALA A 100 -6.55 16.51 -2.70
N LYS A 101 -7.78 16.27 -3.18
CA LYS A 101 -8.74 15.38 -2.52
C LYS A 101 -8.21 13.96 -2.38
N MET A 102 -7.58 13.43 -3.42
CA MET A 102 -6.99 12.10 -3.34
C MET A 102 -5.86 12.02 -2.31
N ARG A 103 -5.02 13.07 -2.20
CA ARG A 103 -4.00 13.16 -1.14
C ARG A 103 -4.61 13.16 0.27
N ILE A 104 -5.76 13.81 0.47
CA ILE A 104 -6.50 13.73 1.75
C ILE A 104 -6.91 12.29 2.04
N SER A 105 -7.41 11.55 1.05
CA SER A 105 -7.78 10.14 1.22
C SER A 105 -6.56 9.25 1.49
N MET A 106 -5.43 9.49 0.83
CA MET A 106 -4.16 8.79 1.10
C MET A 106 -3.62 9.10 2.50
N ASP A 107 -3.77 10.34 2.96
CA ASP A 107 -3.44 10.73 4.33
C ASP A 107 -4.35 10.02 5.33
N PHE A 108 -5.65 9.94 5.09
CA PHE A 108 -6.58 9.18 5.92
C PHE A 108 -6.16 7.71 6.09
N VAL A 109 -5.72 7.07 5.00
CA VAL A 109 -5.14 5.70 5.08
C VAL A 109 -3.94 5.68 6.03
N THR A 110 -3.04 6.66 5.88
CA THR A 110 -1.78 6.74 6.63
C THR A 110 -1.98 7.08 8.11
N THR A 111 -2.92 7.96 8.44
CA THR A 111 -3.12 8.51 9.78
C THR A 111 -4.23 7.83 10.57
N ARG A 112 -5.12 7.08 9.92
CA ARG A 112 -6.28 6.41 10.57
C ARG A 112 -6.26 4.90 10.38
N ILE A 113 -6.24 4.43 9.13
CA ILE A 113 -6.34 3.01 8.83
C ILE A 113 -5.10 2.25 9.28
N ILE A 114 -3.89 2.68 8.89
CA ILE A 114 -2.66 1.97 9.24
C ILE A 114 -2.44 1.92 10.77
N PRO A 115 -2.61 3.01 11.53
CA PRO A 115 -2.47 2.94 12.99
C PRO A 115 -3.50 2.00 13.65
N SER A 116 -4.75 2.00 13.18
CA SER A 116 -5.78 1.09 13.71
C SER A 116 -5.55 -0.37 13.30
N PHE A 117 -5.02 -0.64 12.09
CA PHE A 117 -4.54 -1.98 11.69
C PHE A 117 -3.50 -2.50 12.67
N HIS A 118 -2.45 -1.70 12.95
CA HIS A 118 -1.40 -2.10 13.88
C HIS A 118 -1.92 -2.27 15.30
N ARG A 119 -2.78 -1.35 15.79
CA ARG A 119 -3.39 -1.46 17.11
C ARG A 119 -4.19 -2.75 17.26
N PHE A 120 -4.98 -3.12 16.24
CA PHE A 120 -5.75 -4.35 16.28
C PHE A 120 -4.86 -5.60 16.22
N LEU A 121 -3.86 -5.59 15.34
CA LEU A 121 -2.91 -6.71 15.18
C LEU A 121 -2.04 -6.91 16.42
N GLN A 122 -1.63 -5.85 17.09
CA GLN A 122 -0.77 -5.88 18.26
C GLN A 122 -1.54 -5.93 19.58
N PHE A 123 -2.88 -5.96 19.54
CA PHE A 123 -3.70 -6.03 20.75
C PHE A 123 -3.36 -7.29 21.57
N GLN A 124 -3.01 -7.08 22.84
CA GLN A 124 -2.79 -8.13 23.84
C GLN A 124 -3.72 -7.86 25.03
N PRO A 125 -4.60 -8.80 25.41
CA PRO A 125 -5.60 -8.57 26.47
C PRO A 125 -5.04 -8.16 27.83
N ASP A 126 -3.80 -8.56 28.13
CA ASP A 126 -3.10 -8.29 29.39
C ASP A 126 -2.36 -6.94 29.41
N GLN A 127 -2.11 -6.34 28.25
CA GLN A 127 -1.31 -5.10 28.12
C GLN A 127 -2.13 -3.91 27.60
N ALA A 128 -3.26 -4.16 26.95
CA ALA A 128 -4.08 -3.12 26.34
C ALA A 128 -5.16 -2.61 27.29
N SER A 129 -5.46 -1.30 27.20
CA SER A 129 -6.68 -0.74 27.75
C SER A 129 -7.85 -1.03 26.81
N GLY A 130 -8.97 -1.53 27.34
CA GLY A 130 -10.19 -1.79 26.56
C GLY A 130 -10.27 -3.23 26.06
N SER A 131 -11.19 -3.47 25.12
CA SER A 131 -11.44 -4.81 24.57
C SER A 131 -10.95 -4.95 23.12
N ILE A 132 -10.75 -6.20 22.70
CA ILE A 132 -10.43 -6.51 21.30
C ILE A 132 -11.54 -6.03 20.36
N ASP A 133 -12.80 -6.06 20.81
CA ASP A 133 -13.96 -5.62 20.04
C ASP A 133 -13.94 -4.11 19.80
N GLU A 134 -13.47 -3.31 20.78
CA GLU A 134 -13.32 -1.86 20.62
C GLU A 134 -12.30 -1.51 19.54
N VAL A 135 -11.11 -2.13 19.56
CA VAL A 135 -10.07 -1.87 18.54
C VAL A 135 -10.46 -2.43 17.17
N ARG A 136 -11.19 -3.56 17.13
CA ARG A 136 -11.77 -4.09 15.89
C ARG A 136 -12.79 -3.11 15.31
N ASN A 137 -13.72 -2.61 16.14
CA ASN A 137 -14.75 -1.68 15.71
C ASN A 137 -14.18 -0.34 15.25
N GLU A 138 -13.08 0.13 15.85
CA GLU A 138 -12.35 1.30 15.36
C GLU A 138 -11.80 1.07 13.94
N TYR A 139 -11.17 -0.08 13.70
CA TYR A 139 -10.64 -0.43 12.38
C TYR A 139 -11.76 -0.53 11.32
N LEU A 140 -12.86 -1.22 11.65
CA LEU A 140 -14.03 -1.33 10.77
C LEU A 140 -14.69 0.02 10.51
N LYS A 141 -14.76 0.92 11.51
CA LYS A 141 -15.24 2.29 11.32
C LYS A 141 -14.39 3.05 10.31
N ASN A 142 -13.07 2.96 10.38
CA ASN A 142 -12.18 3.64 9.43
C ASN A 142 -12.37 3.10 7.99
N PHE A 143 -12.62 1.81 7.81
CA PHE A 143 -12.96 1.25 6.50
C PHE A 143 -14.29 1.74 5.96
N LYS A 144 -15.32 1.86 6.80
CA LYS A 144 -16.59 2.46 6.40
C LYS A 144 -16.42 3.92 5.99
N GLU A 145 -15.68 4.71 6.78
CA GLU A 145 -15.37 6.11 6.47
C GLU A 145 -14.59 6.25 5.15
N PHE A 146 -13.68 5.33 4.85
CA PHE A 146 -12.97 5.30 3.57
C PHE A 146 -13.89 4.88 2.41
N ALA A 147 -14.72 3.85 2.59
CA ALA A 147 -15.67 3.39 1.57
C ALA A 147 -16.71 4.45 1.22
N LEU A 148 -17.13 5.28 2.18
CA LEU A 148 -18.01 6.43 1.95
C LEU A 148 -17.40 7.53 1.08
N GLN A 149 -16.07 7.58 0.95
CA GLN A 149 -15.37 8.51 0.07
C GLN A 149 -15.21 7.99 -1.36
N MET A 150 -15.47 6.69 -1.59
CA MET A 150 -15.37 6.10 -2.91
C MET A 150 -16.54 6.51 -3.81
N GLU A 151 -16.27 6.68 -5.09
CA GLU A 151 -17.32 6.88 -6.07
C GLU A 151 -18.21 5.65 -6.22
N ALA A 152 -19.50 5.89 -6.48
CA ALA A 152 -20.48 4.84 -6.72
C ALA A 152 -20.28 4.10 -8.05
N THR A 153 -19.57 4.72 -9.01
CA THR A 153 -19.34 4.17 -10.35
C THR A 153 -18.45 2.94 -10.35
N GLY A 154 -17.51 2.85 -9.38
CA GLY A 154 -16.71 1.67 -9.05
C GLY A 154 -15.99 0.94 -10.21
N PRO A 155 -15.21 -0.11 -9.90
CA PRO A 155 -15.05 -0.71 -8.59
C PRO A 155 -13.94 -0.07 -7.71
N PHE A 156 -13.06 0.75 -8.29
CA PHE A 156 -11.96 1.43 -7.60
C PHE A 156 -12.36 2.79 -7.01
N PHE A 157 -11.48 3.44 -6.25
CA PHE A 157 -11.81 4.60 -5.43
C PHE A 157 -12.49 5.74 -6.20
N THR A 158 -11.98 6.08 -7.39
CA THR A 158 -12.53 7.13 -8.27
C THR A 158 -13.27 6.58 -9.49
N GLY A 159 -13.78 5.34 -9.40
CA GLY A 159 -14.55 4.71 -10.49
C GLY A 159 -13.87 3.51 -11.12
N LYS A 160 -13.80 3.47 -12.45
CA LYS A 160 -13.50 2.23 -13.22
C LYS A 160 -12.05 1.79 -13.20
N GLU A 161 -11.12 2.74 -13.10
CA GLU A 161 -9.68 2.48 -13.12
C GLU A 161 -9.09 2.78 -11.74
N PRO A 162 -8.08 2.02 -11.28
CA PRO A 162 -7.43 2.28 -10.02
C PRO A 162 -6.58 3.56 -10.09
N MET A 163 -6.60 4.31 -9.00
CA MET A 163 -5.73 5.47 -8.78
C MET A 163 -4.76 5.18 -7.63
N LEU A 164 -3.84 6.11 -7.38
CA LEU A 164 -2.80 5.93 -6.38
C LEU A 164 -3.34 5.60 -4.98
N VAL A 165 -4.49 6.17 -4.61
CA VAL A 165 -5.14 5.90 -3.31
C VAL A 165 -5.53 4.42 -3.14
N ASP A 166 -5.91 3.73 -4.22
CA ASP A 166 -6.22 2.30 -4.19
C ASP A 166 -4.96 1.51 -3.80
N PHE A 167 -3.82 1.82 -4.44
CA PHE A 167 -2.54 1.16 -4.17
C PHE A 167 -1.92 1.54 -2.84
N VAL A 168 -2.29 2.68 -2.25
CA VAL A 168 -1.90 3.04 -0.87
C VAL A 168 -2.60 2.16 0.15
N LEU A 169 -3.89 1.85 -0.05
CA LEU A 169 -4.66 1.03 0.89
C LEU A 169 -4.51 -0.48 0.64
N ALA A 170 -4.45 -0.91 -0.62
CA ALA A 170 -4.50 -2.32 -1.01
C ALA A 170 -3.53 -3.24 -0.25
N PRO A 171 -2.24 -2.89 -0.03
CA PRO A 171 -1.33 -3.75 0.73
C PRO A 171 -1.84 -4.09 2.14
N PHE A 172 -2.52 -3.16 2.82
CA PHE A 172 -3.07 -3.42 4.15
C PHE A 172 -4.37 -4.23 4.06
N ALA A 173 -5.24 -3.90 3.11
CA ALA A 173 -6.50 -4.61 2.93
C ALA A 173 -6.29 -6.09 2.55
N LEU A 174 -5.36 -6.38 1.63
CA LEU A 174 -5.01 -7.73 1.20
C LEU A 174 -4.33 -8.57 2.29
N ARG A 175 -3.94 -7.94 3.40
CA ARG A 175 -3.37 -8.61 4.57
C ARG A 175 -4.36 -8.75 5.72
N ASN A 176 -5.61 -8.34 5.57
CA ASN A 176 -6.62 -8.48 6.62
C ASN A 176 -6.86 -9.93 7.06
N TRP A 177 -6.52 -10.93 6.25
CA TRP A 177 -6.56 -12.35 6.62
C TRP A 177 -5.75 -12.66 7.89
N VAL A 178 -4.77 -11.82 8.27
CA VAL A 178 -4.04 -11.96 9.54
C VAL A 178 -4.97 -11.89 10.76
N PHE A 179 -6.08 -11.16 10.68
CA PHE A 179 -7.02 -11.05 11.78
C PHE A 179 -7.84 -12.32 11.98
N ASP A 180 -8.13 -13.05 10.90
CA ASP A 180 -8.78 -14.36 10.98
C ASP A 180 -7.85 -15.38 11.65
N HIS A 181 -6.54 -15.28 11.38
CA HIS A 181 -5.54 -16.16 11.97
C HIS A 181 -5.22 -15.83 13.43
N PHE A 182 -5.02 -14.54 13.76
CA PHE A 182 -4.46 -14.12 15.06
C PHE A 182 -5.48 -13.48 16.02
N LYS A 183 -6.64 -13.01 15.54
CA LYS A 183 -7.55 -12.14 16.32
C LYS A 183 -9.02 -12.57 16.32
N GLY A 184 -9.29 -13.82 15.93
CA GLY A 184 -10.64 -14.40 15.93
C GLY A 184 -11.57 -13.80 14.88
N GLY A 185 -11.02 -13.19 13.83
CA GLY A 185 -11.78 -12.63 12.72
C GLY A 185 -11.64 -11.12 12.55
N LEU A 186 -11.61 -10.68 11.29
CA LEU A 186 -11.66 -9.27 10.91
C LEU A 186 -12.99 -8.61 11.30
N GLY A 187 -14.12 -9.33 11.17
CA GLY A 187 -15.45 -8.83 11.49
C GLY A 187 -16.13 -7.98 10.42
N ILE A 188 -15.64 -7.99 9.17
CA ILE A 188 -16.41 -7.47 8.03
C ILE A 188 -17.55 -8.45 7.74
N PRO A 189 -18.81 -8.01 7.66
CA PRO A 189 -19.95 -8.90 7.43
C PRO A 189 -19.96 -9.44 6.00
N ASP A 190 -20.53 -10.63 5.82
CA ASP A 190 -20.86 -11.17 4.50
C ASP A 190 -21.96 -10.36 3.80
N GLY A 191 -22.15 -10.60 2.50
CA GLY A 191 -23.20 -9.96 1.71
C GLY A 191 -24.59 -10.19 2.31
N GLY A 192 -25.37 -9.12 2.44
CA GLY A 192 -26.71 -9.15 3.06
C GLY A 192 -26.71 -9.09 4.59
N ASN A 193 -25.54 -9.16 5.24
CA ASN A 193 -25.40 -9.15 6.70
C ASN A 193 -24.85 -7.84 7.27
N GLY A 194 -24.72 -6.78 6.44
CA GLY A 194 -24.19 -5.48 6.87
C GLY A 194 -25.14 -4.58 7.66
N GLY A 195 -26.40 -5.01 7.88
CA GLY A 195 -27.40 -4.23 8.60
C GLY A 195 -27.63 -2.85 7.98
N GLN A 196 -27.62 -1.79 8.79
CA GLN A 196 -27.79 -0.41 8.31
C GLN A 196 -26.64 0.08 7.41
N ASP A 197 -25.47 -0.56 7.48
CA ASP A 197 -24.28 -0.19 6.73
C ASP A 197 -24.08 -1.08 5.48
N GLU A 198 -25.08 -1.89 5.08
CA GLU A 198 -24.92 -2.89 4.02
C GLU A 198 -24.45 -2.31 2.69
N GLU A 199 -24.95 -1.14 2.27
CA GLU A 199 -24.49 -0.53 1.01
C GLU A 199 -23.03 -0.05 1.10
N ILE A 200 -22.57 0.38 2.29
CA ILE A 200 -21.16 0.74 2.51
C ILE A 200 -20.29 -0.51 2.43
N TRP A 201 -20.71 -1.60 3.09
CA TRP A 201 -19.98 -2.87 3.05
C TRP A 201 -19.99 -3.51 1.68
N LYS A 202 -21.08 -3.38 0.92
CA LYS A 202 -21.15 -3.80 -0.47
C LYS A 202 -20.16 -3.02 -1.33
N ARG A 203 -20.06 -1.70 -1.15
CA ARG A 203 -19.06 -0.88 -1.84
C ARG A 203 -17.63 -1.30 -1.49
N TRP A 204 -17.36 -1.53 -0.21
CA TRP A 204 -16.07 -2.04 0.26
C TRP A 204 -15.72 -3.40 -0.35
N ARG A 205 -16.65 -4.38 -0.33
CA ARG A 205 -16.43 -5.71 -0.91
C ARG A 205 -16.18 -5.64 -2.42
N SER A 206 -16.89 -4.76 -3.13
CA SER A 206 -16.66 -4.52 -4.56
C SER A 206 -15.25 -3.98 -4.82
N TRP A 207 -14.78 -3.04 -4.01
CA TRP A 207 -13.41 -2.53 -4.08
C TRP A 207 -12.39 -3.63 -3.75
N ALA A 208 -12.60 -4.36 -2.66
CA ALA A 208 -11.70 -5.41 -2.17
C ALA A 208 -11.50 -6.52 -3.22
N SER A 209 -12.59 -6.97 -3.87
CA SER A 209 -12.53 -7.96 -4.96
C SER A 209 -11.70 -7.43 -6.14
N ALA A 210 -11.92 -6.18 -6.55
CA ALA A 210 -11.23 -5.60 -7.70
C ALA A 210 -9.73 -5.39 -7.46
N VAL A 211 -9.32 -5.04 -6.23
CA VAL A 211 -7.89 -4.94 -5.89
C VAL A 211 -7.23 -6.30 -5.74
N GLU A 212 -7.93 -7.32 -5.22
CA GLU A 212 -7.42 -8.69 -5.10
C GLU A 212 -7.18 -9.35 -6.47
N GLU A 213 -8.01 -9.02 -7.45
CA GLU A 213 -7.89 -9.51 -8.83
C GLU A 213 -6.86 -8.74 -9.67
N ARG A 214 -6.31 -7.61 -9.18
CA ARG A 214 -5.40 -6.77 -9.97
C ARG A 214 -4.04 -7.46 -10.15
N PRO A 215 -3.56 -7.68 -11.39
CA PRO A 215 -2.32 -8.40 -11.63
C PRO A 215 -1.07 -7.79 -10.98
N SER A 216 -0.96 -6.46 -10.95
CA SER A 216 0.16 -5.73 -10.34
C SER A 216 0.23 -5.94 -8.82
N LEU A 217 -0.92 -6.07 -8.16
CA LEU A 217 -0.99 -6.38 -6.73
C LEU A 217 -0.66 -7.85 -6.47
N GLN A 218 -1.17 -8.77 -7.30
CA GLN A 218 -0.85 -10.21 -7.17
C GLN A 218 0.64 -10.49 -7.35
N GLN A 219 1.29 -9.86 -8.33
CA GLN A 219 2.71 -10.04 -8.63
C GLN A 219 3.64 -9.47 -7.56
N THR A 220 3.16 -8.53 -6.74
CA THR A 220 3.93 -7.87 -5.67
C THR A 220 3.57 -8.41 -4.28
N MET A 221 2.82 -9.50 -4.21
CA MET A 221 2.51 -10.24 -2.99
C MET A 221 3.36 -11.52 -2.92
N SER A 222 3.69 -11.94 -1.71
CA SER A 222 4.19 -13.30 -1.43
C SER A 222 3.08 -14.20 -0.91
N ASP A 223 3.37 -15.50 -0.81
CA ASP A 223 2.43 -16.44 -0.24
C ASP A 223 2.19 -16.18 1.25
N LYS A 224 0.96 -16.43 1.72
CA LYS A 224 0.55 -16.20 3.12
C LYS A 224 1.46 -16.92 4.12
N GLU A 225 1.94 -18.10 3.77
CA GLU A 225 2.85 -18.92 4.57
C GLU A 225 4.16 -18.21 4.89
N HIS A 226 4.66 -17.37 3.97
CA HIS A 226 5.86 -16.57 4.19
C HIS A 226 5.59 -15.40 5.13
N TYR A 227 4.41 -14.76 5.03
CA TYR A 227 4.03 -13.66 5.91
C TYR A 227 3.80 -14.09 7.37
N LEU A 228 3.31 -15.30 7.62
CA LEU A 228 2.92 -15.77 8.96
C LEU A 228 4.04 -15.59 10.01
N PRO A 229 5.30 -16.06 9.79
CA PRO A 229 6.40 -15.83 10.72
C PRO A 229 6.76 -14.36 10.97
N ILE A 230 6.37 -13.44 10.07
CA ILE A 230 6.59 -12.01 10.23
C ILE A 230 5.54 -11.40 11.16
N TYR A 231 4.28 -11.82 11.02
CA TYR A 231 3.16 -11.34 11.84
C TYR A 231 3.07 -11.99 13.22
N GLN A 232 3.71 -13.14 13.42
CA GLN A 232 3.79 -13.80 14.72
C GLN A 232 4.76 -13.12 15.70
N ARG A 233 5.67 -12.28 15.18
CA ARG A 233 6.67 -11.53 15.97
C ARG A 233 6.06 -10.29 16.59
#